data_AF-A0AAW1D4W4-F1
#
_entry.id   AF-A0AAW1D4W4-F1
#
_cell.length_a   1.000
_cell.length_b   1.000
_cell.length_c   1.000
_cell.angle_alpha   90.00
_cell.angle_beta   90.00
_cell.angle_gamma   90.00
#
_symmetry.space_group_name_H-M   'P 1'
#
loop_
_entity.id
_entity.type
_entity.pdbx_description
1 polymer ?
#
loop_
_entity_poly.entity_id
_entity_poly.type
_entity_poly.pdbx_seq_one_letter_code
_entity_poly.pdbx_strand_id
1 'polypeptide(L)'
;MNQLSYYIPGTIFVLLMVYSAIIVYIGFWFFQVIFSFQLSAYVKILKYRLETEGAHDKSIYQHHQKILQFMKVYNEIGSVLMYIQIFVASLEPCGVGYTLIKAIKRNEHGAFDLLYKMILLLTGPFIICYCGQEISTQMTSLHESTYMNKWYEKKPSVRRDLYTMMLVTVRPMTLNYKLFVTLILSVSLR
;
A
#
# COMPACT_ATOMS: atom_id res chain seq x y z
N MET A 1 -26.94 -22.32 38.31
CA MET A 1 -27.06 -22.52 36.84
C MET A 1 -27.52 -21.28 36.06
N ASN A 2 -28.10 -20.24 36.69
CA ASN A 2 -28.70 -19.11 35.94
C ASN A 2 -27.71 -18.06 35.40
N GLN A 3 -26.50 -17.96 35.96
CA GLN A 3 -25.49 -16.99 35.49
C GLN A 3 -24.87 -17.37 34.13
N LEU A 4 -24.80 -18.68 33.82
CA LEU A 4 -24.22 -19.19 32.57
C LEU A 4 -25.15 -18.91 31.37
N SER A 5 -26.46 -19.00 31.56
CA SER A 5 -27.46 -18.78 30.51
C SER A 5 -27.53 -17.33 30.02
N TYR A 6 -27.14 -16.36 30.86
CA TYR A 6 -27.08 -14.94 30.50
C TYR A 6 -25.77 -14.55 29.79
N TYR A 7 -24.68 -15.26 30.07
CA TYR A 7 -23.36 -14.99 29.47
C TYR A 7 -23.19 -15.55 28.05
N ILE A 8 -23.91 -16.65 27.73
CA ILE A 8 -23.89 -17.30 26.41
C ILE A 8 -24.28 -16.36 25.26
N PRO A 9 -25.42 -15.63 25.29
CA PRO A 9 -25.80 -14.74 24.18
C PRO A 9 -24.79 -13.61 23.98
N GLY A 10 -24.20 -13.08 25.05
CA GLY A 10 -23.13 -12.08 24.96
C GLY A 10 -21.86 -12.62 24.31
N THR A 11 -21.46 -13.85 24.65
CA THR A 11 -20.28 -14.50 24.05
C THR A 11 -20.49 -14.78 22.56
N ILE A 12 -21.68 -15.24 22.17
CA ILE A 12 -22.05 -15.46 20.76
C ILE A 12 -22.02 -14.14 19.98
N PHE A 13 -22.54 -13.07 20.56
CA PHE A 13 -22.52 -11.74 19.94
C PHE A 13 -21.09 -11.23 19.71
N VAL A 14 -20.19 -11.38 20.70
CA VAL A 14 -18.78 -11.00 20.57
C VAL A 14 -18.08 -11.82 19.49
N LEU A 15 -18.32 -13.13 19.43
CA LEU A 15 -17.75 -14.00 18.39
C LEU A 15 -18.22 -13.59 16.98
N LEU A 16 -19.51 -13.24 16.83
CA LEU A 16 -20.07 -12.72 15.58
C LEU A 16 -19.39 -11.41 15.16
N MET A 17 -19.20 -10.48 16.09
CA MET A 17 -18.50 -9.21 15.82
C MET A 17 -17.06 -9.45 15.38
N VAL A 18 -16.31 -10.29 16.10
CA VAL A 18 -14.91 -10.62 15.75
C VAL A 18 -14.84 -11.29 14.37
N TYR A 19 -15.73 -12.23 14.08
CA TYR A 19 -15.79 -12.90 12.78
C TYR A 19 -16.05 -11.91 11.63
N SER A 20 -17.01 -11.00 11.81
CA SER A 20 -17.31 -9.96 10.82
C SER A 20 -16.13 -9.00 10.60
N ALA A 21 -15.43 -8.62 11.66
CA ALA A 21 -14.26 -7.75 11.59
C ALA A 21 -13.09 -8.42 10.85
N ILE A 22 -12.86 -9.72 11.10
CA ILE A 22 -11.84 -10.50 10.40
C ILE A 22 -12.15 -10.57 8.90
N ILE A 23 -13.41 -10.82 8.52
CA ILE A 23 -13.82 -10.85 7.10
C ILE A 23 -13.58 -9.50 6.43
N VAL A 24 -13.98 -8.40 7.07
CA VAL A 24 -13.77 -7.05 6.52
C VAL A 24 -12.29 -6.75 6.36
N TYR A 25 -11.46 -7.11 7.35
CA TYR A 25 -10.02 -6.92 7.29
C TYR A 25 -9.36 -7.72 6.17
N ILE A 26 -9.73 -9.00 6.03
CA ILE A 26 -9.23 -9.86 4.94
C ILE A 26 -9.67 -9.32 3.58
N GLY A 27 -10.93 -8.94 3.42
CA GLY A 27 -11.46 -8.37 2.18
C GLY A 27 -10.75 -7.08 1.78
N PHE A 28 -10.50 -6.21 2.75
CA PHE A 28 -9.72 -4.99 2.58
C PHE A 28 -8.28 -5.29 2.12
N TRP A 29 -7.63 -6.27 2.74
CA TRP A 29 -6.31 -6.77 2.37
C TRP A 29 -6.24 -7.29 0.93
N PHE A 30 -7.19 -8.14 0.56
CA PHE A 30 -7.29 -8.65 -0.82
C PHE A 30 -7.50 -7.52 -1.82
N PHE A 31 -8.39 -6.58 -1.51
CA PHE A 31 -8.64 -5.43 -2.37
C PHE A 31 -7.35 -4.61 -2.60
N GLN A 32 -6.58 -4.34 -1.54
CA GLN A 32 -5.33 -3.58 -1.63
C GLN A 32 -4.26 -4.31 -2.48
N VAL A 33 -4.13 -5.63 -2.35
CA VAL A 33 -3.19 -6.44 -3.15
C VAL A 33 -3.62 -6.49 -4.62
N ILE A 34 -4.90 -6.77 -4.90
CA ILE A 34 -5.44 -6.81 -6.28
C ILE A 34 -5.24 -5.47 -6.96
N PHE A 35 -5.56 -4.37 -6.26
CA PHE A 35 -5.41 -3.03 -6.81
C PHE A 35 -3.94 -2.70 -7.12
N SER A 36 -3.01 -3.07 -6.23
CA SER A 36 -1.56 -2.87 -6.43
C SER A 36 -1.05 -3.64 -7.66
N PHE A 37 -1.50 -4.89 -7.83
CA PHE A 37 -1.18 -5.70 -9.00
C PHE A 37 -1.73 -5.08 -10.29
N GLN A 38 -2.98 -4.62 -10.27
CA GLN A 38 -3.63 -3.98 -11.42
C GLN A 38 -2.89 -2.70 -11.83
N LEU A 39 -2.47 -1.89 -10.86
CA LEU A 39 -1.69 -0.67 -11.10
C LEU A 39 -0.34 -1.00 -11.75
N SER A 40 0.36 -2.01 -11.25
CA SER A 40 1.63 -2.50 -11.82
C SER A 40 1.44 -2.99 -13.26
N ALA A 41 0.37 -3.73 -13.54
CA ALA A 41 0.04 -4.20 -14.88
C ALA A 41 -0.22 -3.04 -15.87
N TYR A 42 -1.00 -2.03 -15.46
CA TYR A 42 -1.25 -0.86 -16.32
C TYR A 42 0.03 -0.07 -16.62
N VAL A 43 0.93 0.09 -15.65
CA VAL A 43 2.21 0.78 -15.86
C VAL A 43 3.12 -0.02 -16.81
N LYS A 44 3.18 -1.35 -16.68
CA LYS A 44 3.94 -2.22 -17.59
C LYS A 44 3.42 -2.16 -19.02
N ILE A 45 2.09 -2.25 -19.21
CA ILE A 45 1.46 -2.14 -20.53
C ILE A 45 1.77 -0.78 -21.16
N LEU A 46 1.71 0.29 -20.36
CA LEU A 46 2.03 1.63 -20.82
C LEU A 46 3.50 1.76 -21.24
N LYS A 47 4.43 1.22 -20.45
CA LYS A 47 5.86 1.18 -20.79
C LYS A 47 6.09 0.44 -22.11
N TYR A 48 5.51 -0.75 -22.26
CA TYR A 48 5.63 -1.54 -23.48
C TYR A 48 5.11 -0.80 -24.72
N ARG A 49 3.94 -0.17 -24.63
CA ARG A 49 3.35 0.64 -25.71
C ARG A 49 4.24 1.84 -26.07
N LEU A 50 4.84 2.48 -25.07
CA LEU A 50 5.73 3.63 -25.27
C LEU A 50 7.02 3.25 -26.00
N GLU A 51 7.57 2.06 -25.72
CA GLU A 51 8.78 1.54 -26.36
C GLU A 51 8.53 1.01 -27.78
N THR A 52 7.35 0.42 -28.03
CA THR A 52 7.01 -0.23 -29.32
C THR A 52 6.42 0.72 -30.36
N GLU A 53 5.39 1.49 -29.99
CA GLU A 53 4.65 2.34 -30.95
C GLU A 53 5.27 3.75 -31.06
N GLY A 54 6.08 4.14 -30.08
CA GLY A 54 6.57 5.50 -29.91
C GLY A 54 5.43 6.49 -29.62
N ALA A 55 5.78 7.67 -29.09
CA ALA A 55 4.81 8.71 -28.75
C ALA A 55 4.24 9.43 -30.00
N HIS A 56 3.66 8.70 -30.96
CA HIS A 56 3.16 9.29 -32.20
C HIS A 56 1.63 9.45 -32.23
N ASP A 57 0.92 8.73 -31.34
CA ASP A 57 -0.54 8.63 -31.41
C ASP A 57 -1.28 9.24 -30.22
N LYS A 58 -2.33 10.02 -30.50
CA LYS A 58 -3.10 10.79 -29.50
C LYS A 58 -3.91 9.88 -28.57
N SER A 59 -4.23 8.68 -29.04
CA SER A 59 -4.93 7.60 -28.32
C SER A 59 -4.12 7.07 -27.13
N ILE A 60 -2.80 6.96 -27.29
CA ILE A 60 -1.83 6.54 -26.25
C ILE A 60 -1.79 7.60 -25.15
N TYR A 61 -1.78 8.87 -25.52
CA TYR A 61 -1.80 9.97 -24.56
C TYR A 61 -3.09 10.00 -23.72
N GLN A 62 -4.26 9.79 -24.33
CA GLN A 62 -5.51 9.73 -23.58
C GLN A 62 -5.54 8.57 -22.57
N HIS A 63 -5.01 7.40 -22.94
CA HIS A 63 -4.84 6.29 -22.02
C HIS A 63 -3.85 6.63 -20.91
N HIS A 64 -2.74 7.26 -21.26
CA HIS A 64 -1.72 7.68 -20.33
C HIS A 64 -2.23 8.68 -19.29
N GLN A 65 -2.98 9.70 -19.71
CA GLN A 65 -3.63 10.68 -18.82
C GLN A 65 -4.61 10.01 -17.87
N LYS A 66 -5.41 9.05 -18.35
CA LYS A 66 -6.34 8.29 -17.50
C LYS A 66 -5.60 7.47 -16.43
N ILE A 67 -4.51 6.80 -16.80
CA ILE A 67 -3.67 6.02 -15.86
C ILE A 67 -3.03 6.95 -14.82
N LEU A 68 -2.50 8.10 -15.24
CA LEU A 68 -1.94 9.11 -14.33
C LEU A 68 -2.98 9.68 -13.38
N GLN A 69 -4.18 10.01 -13.89
CA GLN A 69 -5.26 10.52 -13.06
C GLN A 69 -5.72 9.48 -12.05
N PHE A 70 -5.88 8.22 -12.48
CA PHE A 70 -6.19 7.09 -11.61
C PHE A 70 -5.14 6.92 -10.51
N MET A 71 -3.86 7.03 -10.87
CA MET A 71 -2.76 6.93 -9.92
C MET A 71 -2.70 8.12 -8.94
N LYS A 72 -3.05 9.33 -9.38
CA LYS A 72 -3.18 10.49 -8.47
C LYS A 72 -4.29 10.29 -7.45
N VAL A 73 -5.47 9.87 -7.91
CA VAL A 73 -6.61 9.55 -7.03
C VAL A 73 -6.24 8.42 -6.06
N TYR A 74 -5.53 7.40 -6.56
CA TYR A 74 -5.01 6.32 -5.71
C TYR A 74 -4.02 6.83 -4.67
N ASN A 75 -3.08 7.70 -5.04
CA ASN A 75 -2.12 8.25 -4.09
C ASN A 75 -2.81 9.14 -3.03
N GLU A 76 -3.86 9.87 -3.41
CA GLU A 76 -4.62 10.71 -2.48
C GLU A 76 -5.39 9.85 -1.46
N ILE A 77 -6.22 8.91 -1.93
CA ILE A 77 -7.02 8.02 -1.07
C ILE A 77 -6.12 7.03 -0.32
N GLY A 78 -5.14 6.46 -1.02
CA GLY A 78 -4.20 5.47 -0.51
C GLY A 78 -3.22 6.03 0.51
N SER A 79 -2.91 7.33 0.48
CA SER A 79 -1.99 7.93 1.46
C SER A 79 -2.51 7.83 2.90
N VAL A 80 -3.79 8.16 3.12
CA VAL A 80 -4.44 8.07 4.44
C VAL A 80 -4.52 6.61 4.88
N LEU A 81 -4.87 5.74 3.93
CA LEU A 81 -5.02 4.32 4.17
C LEU A 81 -3.71 3.65 4.57
N MET A 82 -2.62 3.94 3.84
CA MET A 82 -1.29 3.44 4.16
C MET A 82 -0.78 4.00 5.48
N TYR A 83 -1.12 5.25 5.82
CA TYR A 83 -0.77 5.83 7.12
C TYR A 83 -1.40 5.05 8.28
N ILE A 84 -2.72 4.83 8.22
CA ILE A 84 -3.43 4.05 9.24
C ILE A 84 -2.86 2.63 9.30
N GLN A 85 -2.58 2.03 8.16
CA GLN A 85 -2.05 0.66 8.09
C GLN A 85 -0.65 0.53 8.70
N ILE A 86 0.26 1.48 8.47
CA ILE A 86 1.60 1.50 9.08
C ILE A 86 1.48 1.69 10.60
N PHE A 87 0.57 2.56 11.03
CA PHE A 87 0.32 2.79 12.45
C PHE A 87 -0.19 1.52 13.14
N VAL A 88 -1.21 0.86 12.57
CA VAL A 88 -1.75 -0.41 13.08
C VAL A 88 -0.67 -1.49 13.07
N ALA A 89 0.08 -1.62 11.98
CA ALA A 89 1.15 -2.60 11.85
C ALA A 89 2.31 -2.39 12.84
N SER A 90 2.48 -1.19 13.40
CA SER A 90 3.45 -0.92 14.47
C SER A 90 2.93 -1.33 15.86
N LEU A 91 1.61 -1.17 16.10
CA LEU A 91 0.98 -1.47 17.38
C LEU A 91 0.71 -2.97 17.57
N GLU A 92 0.28 -3.65 16.51
CA GLU A 92 -0.02 -5.08 16.46
C GLU A 92 1.11 -5.97 17.02
N PRO A 93 2.37 -5.87 16.54
CA PRO A 93 3.48 -6.69 17.05
C PRO A 93 3.85 -6.34 18.48
N CYS A 94 3.64 -5.10 18.94
CA CYS A 94 3.89 -4.72 20.33
C CYS A 94 2.93 -5.44 21.29
N GLY A 95 1.65 -5.53 20.93
CA GLY A 95 0.64 -6.25 21.72
C GLY A 95 0.96 -7.75 21.82
N VAL A 96 1.24 -8.38 20.68
CA VAL A 96 1.59 -9.81 20.63
C VAL A 96 2.92 -10.07 21.34
N GLY A 97 3.92 -9.22 21.14
CA GLY A 97 5.22 -9.30 21.81
C GLY A 97 5.12 -9.23 23.33
N TYR A 98 4.27 -8.34 23.87
CA TYR A 98 4.02 -8.28 25.31
C TYR A 98 3.36 -9.57 25.84
N THR A 99 2.35 -10.10 25.13
CA THR A 99 1.71 -11.36 25.53
C THR A 99 2.67 -12.55 25.48
N LEU A 100 3.58 -12.56 24.51
CA LEU A 100 4.64 -13.55 24.38
C LEU A 100 5.60 -13.51 25.59
N ILE A 101 6.11 -12.33 25.95
CA ILE A 101 7.00 -12.17 27.13
C ILE A 101 6.31 -12.65 28.40
N LYS A 102 5.01 -12.33 28.56
CA LYS A 102 4.21 -12.77 29.70
C LYS A 102 4.00 -14.29 29.73
N ALA A 103 3.75 -14.92 28.58
CA ALA A 103 3.56 -16.36 28.46
C ALA A 103 4.86 -17.13 28.76
N ILE A 104 6.00 -16.63 28.28
CA ILE A 104 7.33 -17.19 28.59
C ILE A 104 7.61 -17.12 30.08
N LYS A 105 7.33 -15.97 30.73
CA LYS A 105 7.55 -15.80 32.18
C LYS A 105 6.68 -16.73 33.04
N ARG A 106 5.49 -17.13 32.55
CA ARG A 106 4.59 -18.07 33.23
C ARG A 106 4.84 -19.54 32.87
N ASN A 107 5.82 -19.81 32.00
CA ASN A 107 6.16 -21.14 31.48
C ASN A 107 4.92 -21.88 30.91
N GLU A 108 4.04 -21.13 30.25
CA GLU A 108 2.83 -21.68 29.62
C GLU A 108 3.18 -22.34 28.28
N HIS A 109 2.64 -23.54 28.03
CA HIS A 109 2.89 -24.32 26.79
C HIS A 109 2.47 -23.60 25.49
N GLY A 110 1.75 -22.47 25.57
CA GLY A 110 1.30 -21.68 24.43
C GLY A 110 2.35 -20.74 23.81
N ALA A 111 3.58 -20.69 24.33
CA ALA A 111 4.63 -19.80 23.82
C ALA A 111 4.95 -20.03 22.33
N PHE A 112 4.92 -21.27 21.85
CA PHE A 112 5.15 -21.60 20.44
C PHE A 112 4.05 -21.06 19.51
N ASP A 113 2.78 -21.11 19.93
CA ASP A 113 1.65 -20.56 19.17
C ASP A 113 1.74 -19.03 19.06
N LEU A 114 2.17 -18.37 20.14
CA LEU A 114 2.41 -16.92 20.19
C LEU A 114 3.58 -16.50 19.30
N LEU A 115 4.67 -17.27 19.27
CA LEU A 115 5.80 -17.04 18.37
C LEU A 115 5.39 -17.17 16.90
N TYR A 116 4.64 -18.22 16.57
CA TYR A 116 4.12 -18.43 15.22
C TYR A 116 3.19 -17.28 14.78
N LYS A 117 2.28 -16.85 15.66
CA LYS A 117 1.43 -15.68 15.44
C LYS A 117 2.22 -14.41 15.21
N MET A 118 3.30 -14.18 15.97
CA MET A 118 4.15 -13.00 15.80
C MET A 118 4.80 -12.97 14.41
N ILE A 119 5.32 -14.11 13.95
CA ILE A 119 5.93 -14.22 12.60
C ILE A 119 4.87 -13.97 11.52
N LEU A 120 3.69 -14.59 11.64
CA LEU A 120 2.58 -14.37 10.71
C LEU A 120 2.16 -12.90 10.66
N LEU A 121 2.08 -12.22 11.80
CA LEU A 121 1.68 -10.82 11.87
C LEU A 121 2.67 -9.88 11.19
N LEU A 122 3.96 -10.22 11.20
CA LEU A 122 5.02 -9.46 10.50
C LEU A 122 4.93 -9.63 8.97
N THR A 123 4.38 -10.74 8.46
CA THR A 123 4.25 -10.95 7.01
C THR A 123 3.29 -9.96 6.36
N GLY A 124 2.26 -9.52 7.09
CA GLY A 124 1.33 -8.48 6.65
C GLY A 124 2.08 -7.21 6.20
N PRO A 125 2.59 -6.37 7.10
CA PRO A 125 3.25 -5.13 6.73
C PRO A 125 4.36 -5.31 5.69
N PHE A 126 5.07 -6.44 5.71
CA PHE A 126 6.05 -6.78 4.68
C PHE A 126 5.44 -6.81 3.26
N ILE A 127 4.29 -7.45 3.07
CA ILE A 127 3.58 -7.52 1.77
C ILE A 127 3.14 -6.13 1.31
N ILE A 128 2.61 -5.28 2.19
CA ILE A 128 2.19 -3.91 1.81
C ILE A 128 3.40 -3.08 1.39
N CYS A 129 4.49 -3.12 2.17
CA CYS A 129 5.72 -2.41 1.86
C CYS A 129 6.29 -2.89 0.52
N TYR A 130 6.29 -4.20 0.27
CA TYR A 130 6.69 -4.78 -1.01
C TYR A 130 5.83 -4.25 -2.17
N CYS A 131 4.50 -4.24 -2.03
CA CYS A 131 3.60 -3.70 -3.04
C CYS A 131 3.88 -2.20 -3.32
N GLY A 132 4.10 -1.40 -2.27
CA GLY A 132 4.45 0.02 -2.41
C GLY A 132 5.78 0.22 -3.15
N GLN A 133 6.80 -0.58 -2.81
CA GLN A 133 8.11 -0.55 -3.46
C GLN A 133 8.03 -0.97 -4.94
N GLU A 134 7.27 -2.02 -5.25
CA GLU A 134 7.03 -2.45 -6.64
C GLU A 134 6.41 -1.32 -7.46
N ILE A 135 5.34 -0.69 -6.95
CA ILE A 135 4.69 0.43 -7.64
C ILE A 135 5.68 1.59 -7.88
N SER A 136 6.47 1.96 -6.87
CA SER A 136 7.49 3.01 -6.99
C SER A 136 8.56 2.67 -8.04
N THR A 137 8.99 1.40 -8.07
CA THR A 137 10.01 0.91 -9.01
C THR A 137 9.49 0.94 -10.44
N GLN A 138 8.26 0.46 -10.69
CA GLN A 138 7.63 0.50 -12.01
C GLN A 138 7.48 1.93 -12.52
N MET A 139 7.14 2.86 -11.63
CA MET A 139 6.99 4.28 -11.97
C MET A 139 8.31 4.97 -12.28
N THR A 140 9.37 4.62 -11.56
CA THR A 140 10.73 5.11 -11.85
C THR A 140 11.22 4.57 -13.19
N SER A 141 10.99 3.28 -13.46
CA SER A 141 11.34 2.69 -14.76
C SER A 141 10.56 3.31 -15.91
N LEU A 142 9.26 3.60 -15.71
CA LEU A 142 8.45 4.32 -16.68
C LEU A 142 8.99 5.75 -16.93
N HIS A 143 9.41 6.44 -15.87
CA HIS A 143 10.03 7.76 -15.97
C HIS A 143 11.27 7.72 -16.85
N GLU A 144 12.17 6.78 -16.59
CA GLU A 144 13.43 6.61 -17.32
C GLU A 144 13.19 6.29 -18.80
N SER A 145 12.32 5.32 -19.12
CA SER A 145 11.97 5.00 -20.52
C SER A 145 11.33 6.19 -21.26
N THR A 146 10.57 7.03 -20.54
CA THR A 146 9.98 8.24 -21.13
C THR A 146 11.02 9.33 -21.37
N TYR A 147 11.98 9.48 -20.45
CA TYR A 147 13.06 10.45 -20.53
C TYR A 147 14.05 10.13 -21.64
N MET A 148 14.42 8.86 -21.81
CA MET A 148 15.33 8.39 -22.87
C MET A 148 14.71 8.45 -24.27
N ASN A 149 13.39 8.57 -24.37
CA ASN A 149 12.70 8.73 -25.64
C ASN A 149 13.02 10.10 -26.27
N LYS A 150 13.09 10.21 -27.60
CA LYS A 150 13.41 11.48 -28.30
C LYS A 150 12.24 12.48 -28.28
N TRP A 151 11.78 12.87 -27.08
CA TRP A 151 10.62 13.73 -26.86
C TRP A 151 10.80 15.14 -27.42
N TYR A 152 12.05 15.62 -27.50
CA TYR A 152 12.41 16.93 -28.05
C TYR A 152 12.20 17.03 -29.57
N GLU A 153 12.33 15.92 -30.31
CA GLU A 153 12.06 15.83 -31.75
C GLU A 153 10.55 15.67 -32.08
N LYS A 154 9.70 15.40 -31.08
CA LYS A 154 8.26 15.23 -31.28
C LYS A 154 7.53 16.56 -31.49
N LYS A 155 6.33 16.45 -32.09
CA LYS A 155 5.38 17.57 -32.28
C LYS A 155 5.10 18.30 -30.95
N PRO A 156 4.87 19.62 -30.96
CA PRO A 156 4.71 20.41 -29.75
C PRO A 156 3.55 19.99 -28.85
N SER A 157 2.47 19.41 -29.40
CA SER A 157 1.38 18.82 -28.60
C SER A 157 1.86 17.64 -27.77
N VAL A 158 2.45 16.64 -28.43
CA VAL A 158 3.01 15.43 -27.81
C VAL A 158 4.13 15.78 -26.82
N ARG A 159 4.91 16.82 -27.12
CA ARG A 159 6.00 17.28 -26.24
C ARG A 159 5.48 17.77 -24.88
N ARG A 160 4.42 18.59 -24.87
CA ARG A 160 3.78 19.08 -23.62
C ARG A 160 3.20 17.94 -22.79
N ASP A 161 2.63 16.98 -23.49
CA ASP A 161 2.01 15.77 -22.95
C ASP A 161 3.04 14.86 -22.25
N LEU A 162 4.15 14.56 -22.93
CA LEU A 162 5.29 13.80 -22.37
C LEU A 162 5.98 14.56 -21.23
N TYR A 163 6.06 15.88 -21.31
CA TYR A 163 6.61 16.69 -20.22
C TYR A 163 5.76 16.60 -18.96
N THR A 164 4.42 16.65 -19.10
CA THR A 164 3.49 16.49 -17.98
C THR A 164 3.60 15.08 -17.37
N MET A 165 3.76 14.05 -18.21
CA MET A 165 4.03 12.69 -17.78
C MET A 165 5.29 12.61 -16.92
N MET A 166 6.41 13.12 -17.44
CA MET A 166 7.68 13.14 -16.73
C MET A 166 7.57 13.89 -15.41
N LEU A 167 6.92 15.05 -15.36
CA LEU A 167 6.77 15.80 -14.11
C LEU A 167 6.02 15.03 -13.01
N VAL A 168 5.05 14.20 -13.38
CA VAL A 168 4.34 13.37 -12.40
C VAL A 168 5.14 12.14 -11.99
N THR A 169 5.92 11.55 -12.90
CA THR A 169 6.72 10.35 -12.62
C THR A 169 8.09 10.66 -11.98
N VAL A 170 8.66 11.86 -12.19
CA VAL A 170 9.87 12.37 -11.50
C VAL A 170 9.63 12.47 -10.01
N ARG A 171 8.43 12.90 -9.61
CA ARG A 171 8.08 12.92 -8.20
C ARG A 171 7.97 11.46 -7.81
N PRO A 172 8.89 10.91 -6.98
CA PRO A 172 8.61 9.63 -6.37
C PRO A 172 7.23 9.78 -5.75
N MET A 173 6.35 8.79 -5.91
CA MET A 173 5.11 8.71 -5.14
C MET A 173 5.52 8.54 -3.69
N THR A 174 6.00 9.63 -3.12
CA THR A 174 6.08 9.93 -1.72
C THR A 174 4.62 10.11 -1.35
N LEU A 175 3.94 8.97 -1.18
CA LEU A 175 2.79 8.84 -0.31
C LEU A 175 2.99 9.84 0.80
N ASN A 176 2.10 10.84 0.92
CA ASN A 176 2.35 12.05 1.70
C ASN A 176 2.83 11.72 3.12
N TYR A 177 4.16 11.59 3.31
CA TYR A 177 4.83 11.49 4.61
C TYR A 177 4.90 12.86 5.28
N LYS A 178 4.10 13.82 4.81
CA LYS A 178 4.12 15.21 5.22
C LYS A 178 3.84 15.35 6.72
N LEU A 179 3.07 14.44 7.30
CA LEU A 179 2.82 14.42 8.74
C LEU A 179 3.95 13.74 9.53
N PHE A 180 4.48 12.60 9.06
CA PHE A 180 5.47 11.82 9.81
C PHE A 180 6.87 12.46 9.81
N VAL A 181 7.32 13.04 8.69
CA VAL A 181 8.59 13.80 8.64
C VAL A 181 8.50 15.07 9.49
N THR A 182 7.36 15.76 9.47
CA THR A 182 7.15 16.96 10.31
C THR A 182 7.15 16.61 11.80
N LEU A 183 6.52 15.48 12.18
CA LEU A 183 6.51 15.01 13.57
C LEU A 183 7.90 14.56 14.04
N ILE A 184 8.64 13.76 13.25
CA ILE A 184 9.99 13.32 13.60
C ILE A 184 10.95 14.51 13.73
N LEU A 185 10.90 15.47 12.80
CA LEU A 185 11.75 16.66 12.85
C LEU A 185 11.43 17.55 14.05
N SER A 186 10.16 17.64 14.47
CA SER A 186 9.74 18.41 15.65
C SER A 186 10.13 17.76 16.99
N VAL A 187 10.23 16.42 17.03
CA VAL A 187 10.66 15.67 18.22
C VAL A 187 12.18 15.65 18.35
N SER A 188 12.92 15.69 17.24
CA SER A 188 14.38 15.75 17.25
C SER A 188 14.97 17.12 17.59
N LEU A 189 14.17 18.19 17.61
CA LEU A 189 14.60 19.57 17.84
C LEU A 189 14.23 20.10 19.25
N ARG A 190 13.90 19.20 20.18
CA ARG A 190 13.68 19.50 21.59
C ARG A 190 14.53 18.57 22.45
#